data_AF-A0A2T6ZTY3-F1
#
_entry.id   AF-A0A2T6ZTY3-F1
#
_cell.length_a   1.000
_cell.length_b   1.000
_cell.length_c   1.000
_cell.angle_alpha   90.00
_cell.angle_beta   90.00
_cell.angle_gamma   90.00
#
_symmetry.space_group_name_H-M   'P 1'
#
loop_
_entity.id
_entity.type
_entity.pdbx_description
1 polymer ?
#
loop_
_entity_poly.entity_id
_entity_poly.type
_entity_poly.pdbx_seq_one_letter_code
_entity_poly.pdbx_strand_id
1 'polypeptide(L)'
;MSSRCYLFLNISIILLCCLAFVRSDEETARNLTRDRHGSLERPRRETLHSFNDKACNSTIVGLGPLDPSRYLNKDPFGNRIPDNRTRIYLSQCYVMCGPRHARYPHEDIIRRVALWLVPIFMLVGNFQFPPLGSLNSFFIAIHLFGDPIHTVYSLLVKLEISRRIHARWVISPPPIREGELYVDENERKRALRDIATVNVLFDEWNYSAVGVYPQMRRLFDRLEGEKRINFIAACREAAHKLSDSRVNDSLRTWLAVGGYIVGVVSAFLKTLESGATNPTAHTIAFALLYSWLIPAVVISASVGGFASTRAGRRVIREIEDELKDDWMITDPAEITYLSIVRLPLSNGFILKDFTTLEKSFSFFGSYSFRHNMSLKFPSPSALETKRTHSWNRPNWFLLLLSCAPVIIATFTAALLSWMHPPNGLGCRSMTQILFCITWFLSALFTKLTGRLFSGKYHLRLVIVKDLILAIMQVGFMLAAFVGFYNSCFCWSNYFSLTRRGLAIIEVVQPQVLADMVRMKWPVIAFVGLSAQGLMLLIMCLCSAKGLKIFERSEAEQTRIFGELMEHEKKITRKCSVASSEYTDYWGSRKGSASEADNGRLFLLEPVVVEE
;
A
#
# COMPACT_ATOMS: atom_id res chain seq x y z
N MET A 1 14.40 -6.52 11.77
CA MET A 1 13.93 -7.88 11.39
C MET A 1 12.68 -8.33 12.15
N SER A 2 12.52 -8.05 13.46
CA SER A 2 11.42 -8.59 14.30
C SER A 2 9.99 -8.38 13.76
N SER A 3 9.58 -7.17 13.39
CA SER A 3 8.21 -6.90 12.89
C SER A 3 7.87 -7.58 11.55
N ARG A 4 8.87 -7.87 10.71
CA ARG A 4 8.69 -8.54 9.42
C ARG A 4 8.48 -10.06 9.59
N CYS A 5 9.12 -10.69 10.59
CA CYS A 5 8.86 -12.09 10.96
C CYS A 5 7.42 -12.31 11.43
N TYR A 6 6.82 -11.34 12.13
CA TYR A 6 5.42 -11.44 12.54
C TYR A 6 4.42 -11.32 11.39
N LEU A 7 4.74 -10.57 10.33
CA LEU A 7 3.88 -10.57 9.14
C LEU A 7 3.88 -11.96 8.48
N PHE A 8 5.05 -12.59 8.34
CA PHE A 8 5.16 -13.97 7.88
C PHE A 8 4.41 -14.94 8.80
N LEU A 9 4.48 -14.76 10.13
CA LEU A 9 3.75 -15.58 11.08
C LEU A 9 2.22 -15.42 10.94
N ASN A 10 1.73 -14.20 10.78
CA ASN A 10 0.30 -13.95 10.51
C ASN A 10 -0.14 -14.51 9.16
N ILE A 11 0.73 -14.47 8.15
CA ILE A 11 0.49 -15.13 6.85
C ILE A 11 0.42 -16.66 7.03
N SER A 12 1.31 -17.25 7.83
CA SER A 12 1.24 -18.66 8.19
C SER A 12 -0.05 -18.99 8.93
N ILE A 13 -0.54 -18.12 9.82
CA ILE A 13 -1.83 -18.29 10.49
C ILE A 13 -2.98 -18.21 9.48
N ILE A 14 -2.97 -17.27 8.53
CA ILE A 14 -4.00 -17.20 7.48
C ILE A 14 -3.97 -18.47 6.61
N LEU A 15 -2.78 -18.93 6.22
CA LEU A 15 -2.61 -20.20 5.50
C LEU A 15 -3.11 -21.39 6.34
N LEU A 16 -2.83 -21.43 7.64
CA LEU A 16 -3.32 -22.45 8.56
C LEU A 16 -4.84 -22.39 8.72
N CYS A 17 -5.44 -21.20 8.79
CA CYS A 17 -6.89 -21.02 8.79
C CYS A 17 -7.51 -21.49 7.47
N CYS A 18 -6.86 -21.24 6.33
CA CYS A 18 -7.28 -21.78 5.03
C CYS A 18 -7.22 -23.31 5.03
N LEU A 19 -6.13 -23.90 5.52
CA LEU A 19 -5.98 -25.35 5.64
C LEU A 19 -6.99 -25.95 6.63
N ALA A 20 -7.28 -25.27 7.73
CA ALA A 20 -8.27 -25.68 8.72
C ALA A 20 -9.71 -25.60 8.17
N PHE A 21 -10.03 -24.57 7.39
CA PHE A 21 -11.31 -24.45 6.68
C PHE A 21 -11.49 -25.60 5.68
N VAL A 22 -10.45 -25.92 4.91
CA VAL A 22 -10.44 -27.07 4.00
C VAL A 22 -10.65 -28.39 4.75
N ARG A 23 -10.06 -28.55 5.94
CA ARG A 23 -10.17 -29.76 6.76
C ARG A 23 -11.54 -29.92 7.45
N SER A 24 -12.13 -28.84 7.95
CA SER A 24 -13.44 -28.86 8.64
C SER A 24 -14.60 -29.31 7.73
N ASP A 25 -14.53 -28.92 6.45
CA ASP A 25 -15.49 -29.33 5.43
C ASP A 25 -15.38 -30.86 5.14
N GLU A 26 -14.18 -31.43 5.26
CA GLU A 26 -13.92 -32.85 5.06
C GLU A 26 -14.50 -33.74 6.17
N GLU A 27 -14.38 -33.31 7.44
CA GLU A 27 -15.02 -34.00 8.57
C GLU A 27 -16.55 -33.97 8.46
N THR A 28 -17.11 -32.86 7.99
CA THR A 28 -18.56 -32.74 7.74
C THR A 28 -19.00 -33.71 6.65
N ALA A 29 -18.23 -33.87 5.57
CA ALA A 29 -18.52 -34.82 4.49
C ALA A 29 -18.36 -36.30 4.92
N ARG A 30 -17.35 -36.61 5.75
CA ARG A 30 -17.14 -37.97 6.30
C ARG A 30 -18.23 -38.37 7.30
N ASN A 31 -18.69 -37.45 8.15
CA ASN A 31 -19.75 -37.75 9.11
C ASN A 31 -21.10 -38.00 8.42
N LEU A 32 -21.41 -37.24 7.36
CA LEU A 32 -22.61 -37.46 6.53
C LEU A 32 -22.61 -38.80 5.76
N THR A 33 -21.43 -39.39 5.51
CA THR A 33 -21.31 -40.71 4.87
C THR A 33 -21.32 -41.85 5.89
N ARG A 34 -20.87 -41.61 7.13
CA ARG A 34 -20.84 -42.63 8.20
C ARG A 34 -22.22 -42.95 8.77
N ASP A 35 -23.15 -41.98 8.81
CA ASP A 35 -24.51 -42.18 9.35
C ASP A 35 -25.47 -42.94 8.40
N ARG A 36 -25.02 -43.38 7.22
CA ARG A 36 -25.86 -44.12 6.25
C ARG A 36 -25.73 -45.65 6.28
N HIS A 37 -25.04 -46.22 7.26
CA HIS A 37 -24.90 -47.69 7.36
C HIS A 37 -25.87 -48.40 8.32
N GLY A 38 -26.88 -47.71 8.85
CA GLY A 38 -27.91 -48.31 9.69
C GLY A 38 -29.29 -48.40 9.03
N SER A 39 -29.62 -49.58 8.50
CA SER A 39 -30.98 -50.10 8.26
C SER A 39 -31.86 -49.54 7.13
N LEU A 40 -32.53 -50.48 6.46
CA LEU A 40 -33.52 -50.42 5.38
C LEU A 40 -33.02 -50.21 3.94
N GLU A 41 -33.10 -51.32 3.18
CA GLU A 41 -33.14 -51.39 1.72
C GLU A 41 -34.25 -50.46 1.17
N ARG A 42 -33.87 -49.23 0.82
CA ARG A 42 -34.63 -48.41 -0.12
C ARG A 42 -33.99 -48.56 -1.50
N PRO A 43 -34.80 -48.50 -2.58
CA PRO A 43 -34.31 -48.68 -3.95
C PRO A 43 -33.15 -47.72 -4.20
N ARG A 44 -32.07 -48.26 -4.80
CA ARG A 44 -30.82 -47.55 -5.16
C ARG A 44 -31.12 -46.11 -5.57
N ARG A 45 -30.99 -45.17 -4.63
CA ARG A 45 -30.81 -43.76 -4.97
C ARG A 45 -29.44 -43.69 -5.60
N GLU A 46 -29.43 -43.57 -6.92
CA GLU A 46 -28.27 -43.19 -7.72
C GLU A 46 -27.49 -42.13 -6.94
N THR A 47 -26.25 -42.48 -6.59
CA THR A 47 -25.33 -41.60 -5.88
C THR A 47 -25.21 -40.32 -6.68
N LEU A 48 -25.69 -39.21 -6.11
CA LEU A 48 -25.57 -37.88 -6.69
C LEU A 48 -24.08 -37.59 -6.93
N HIS A 49 -23.65 -37.71 -8.18
CA HIS A 49 -22.26 -37.50 -8.58
C HIS A 49 -21.85 -36.05 -8.31
N SER A 50 -20.67 -35.88 -7.72
CA SER A 50 -20.03 -34.57 -7.60
C SER A 50 -19.56 -34.14 -8.98
N PHE A 51 -19.59 -32.84 -9.31
CA PHE A 51 -19.04 -32.32 -10.57
C PHE A 51 -17.54 -32.69 -10.75
N ASN A 52 -16.87 -33.06 -9.65
CA ASN A 52 -15.47 -33.50 -9.62
C ASN A 52 -15.30 -35.03 -9.68
N ASP A 53 -16.40 -35.79 -9.68
CA ASP A 53 -16.30 -37.20 -10.04
C ASP A 53 -15.75 -37.26 -11.45
N LYS A 54 -14.79 -38.17 -11.65
CA LYS A 54 -14.38 -38.58 -12.98
C LYS A 54 -15.61 -38.78 -13.86
N ALA A 55 -16.77 -39.21 -13.32
CA ALA A 55 -18.07 -39.25 -13.99
C ALA A 55 -18.49 -37.96 -14.72
N CYS A 56 -18.70 -36.78 -14.12
CA CYS A 56 -19.18 -35.62 -14.91
C CYS A 56 -18.17 -35.20 -16.00
N ASN A 57 -16.87 -35.22 -15.69
CA ASN A 57 -15.83 -34.88 -16.67
C ASN A 57 -15.63 -35.99 -17.72
N SER A 58 -15.73 -37.27 -17.35
CA SER A 58 -15.66 -38.44 -18.25
C SER A 58 -16.99 -38.74 -18.93
N THR A 59 -18.10 -38.14 -18.50
CA THR A 59 -19.36 -38.15 -19.20
C THR A 59 -19.33 -37.01 -20.21
N ILE A 60 -18.83 -35.82 -19.86
CA ILE A 60 -18.64 -34.76 -20.87
C ILE A 60 -17.55 -35.12 -21.90
N VAL A 61 -16.45 -35.76 -21.48
CA VAL A 61 -15.31 -36.12 -22.35
C VAL A 61 -15.41 -37.55 -22.90
N GLY A 62 -16.00 -38.48 -22.15
CA GLY A 62 -16.10 -39.91 -22.48
C GLY A 62 -17.50 -40.38 -22.88
N LEU A 63 -18.51 -39.50 -22.95
CA LEU A 63 -19.52 -39.63 -23.99
C LEU A 63 -18.83 -39.36 -25.33
N GLY A 64 -17.96 -40.29 -25.77
CA GLY A 64 -17.61 -40.41 -27.18
C GLY A 64 -18.90 -40.43 -28.00
N PRO A 65 -18.86 -40.03 -29.28
CA PRO A 65 -19.98 -39.47 -30.03
C PRO A 65 -21.29 -40.24 -29.81
N LEU A 66 -22.02 -39.86 -28.76
CA LEU A 66 -23.40 -40.29 -28.60
C LEU A 66 -24.15 -39.53 -29.66
N ASP A 67 -24.72 -40.30 -30.59
CA ASP A 67 -25.49 -39.88 -31.75
C ASP A 67 -25.54 -38.36 -31.97
N PRO A 68 -24.72 -37.81 -32.88
CA PRO A 68 -24.73 -36.40 -33.24
C PRO A 68 -26.12 -35.85 -33.59
N SER A 69 -27.10 -36.72 -33.88
CA SER A 69 -28.49 -36.34 -34.11
C SER A 69 -29.19 -35.73 -32.87
N ARG A 70 -28.73 -36.03 -31.64
CA ARG A 70 -29.28 -35.45 -30.40
C ARG A 70 -28.66 -34.12 -29.98
N TYR A 71 -27.50 -33.78 -30.53
CA TYR A 71 -26.90 -32.48 -30.33
C TYR A 71 -27.33 -31.56 -31.47
N LEU A 72 -27.94 -30.45 -31.09
CA LEU A 72 -28.55 -29.49 -31.99
C LEU A 72 -27.50 -28.87 -32.92
N ASN A 73 -27.28 -29.50 -34.08
CA ASN A 73 -26.71 -28.85 -35.25
C ASN A 73 -27.58 -27.70 -35.74
N LYS A 74 -28.80 -27.56 -35.21
CA LYS A 74 -29.76 -26.51 -35.52
C LYS A 74 -29.96 -25.60 -34.31
N ASP A 75 -29.90 -24.28 -34.48
CA ASP A 75 -30.32 -23.34 -33.43
C ASP A 75 -31.82 -23.54 -33.08
N PRO A 76 -32.38 -22.92 -32.02
CA PRO A 76 -33.82 -23.00 -31.73
C PRO A 76 -34.74 -22.53 -32.88
N PHE A 77 -34.18 -21.95 -33.95
CA PHE A 77 -34.87 -21.54 -35.17
C PHE A 77 -34.66 -22.52 -36.34
N GLY A 78 -34.02 -23.66 -36.12
CA GLY A 78 -33.81 -24.68 -37.14
C GLY A 78 -32.60 -24.45 -38.06
N ASN A 79 -31.82 -23.37 -37.88
CA ASN A 79 -30.69 -23.04 -38.75
C ASN A 79 -29.45 -23.84 -38.39
N ARG A 80 -28.75 -24.38 -39.39
CA ARG A 80 -27.46 -25.04 -39.15
C ARG A 80 -26.51 -24.06 -38.49
N ILE A 81 -26.04 -24.37 -37.28
CA ILE A 81 -24.98 -23.61 -36.63
C ILE A 81 -23.69 -23.99 -37.37
N PRO A 82 -23.03 -23.07 -38.09
CA PRO A 82 -21.84 -23.38 -38.88
C PRO A 82 -20.60 -23.72 -38.03
N ASP A 83 -20.74 -23.78 -36.71
CA ASP A 83 -19.66 -23.92 -35.74
C ASP A 83 -19.75 -25.31 -35.09
N ASN A 84 -18.74 -26.15 -35.30
CA ASN A 84 -18.65 -27.55 -34.87
C ASN A 84 -18.43 -27.71 -33.35
N ARG A 85 -19.02 -26.80 -32.56
CA ARG A 85 -18.89 -26.74 -31.11
C ARG A 85 -20.04 -27.49 -30.47
N THR A 86 -19.72 -28.47 -29.64
CA THR A 86 -20.72 -29.16 -28.83
C THR A 86 -21.26 -28.19 -27.78
N ARG A 87 -22.58 -27.99 -27.81
CA ARG A 87 -23.31 -27.10 -26.93
C ARG A 87 -24.20 -27.93 -26.00
N ILE A 88 -24.11 -27.69 -24.70
CA ILE A 88 -24.96 -28.34 -23.69
C ILE A 88 -25.81 -27.27 -23.02
N TYR A 89 -27.12 -27.52 -22.86
CA TYR A 89 -27.99 -26.59 -22.13
C TYR A 89 -27.71 -26.62 -20.63
N LEU A 90 -27.89 -25.48 -19.96
CA LEU A 90 -27.73 -25.40 -18.50
C LEU A 90 -28.59 -26.43 -17.75
N SER A 91 -29.83 -26.66 -18.18
CA SER A 91 -30.69 -27.71 -17.63
C SER A 91 -30.12 -29.11 -17.83
N GLN A 92 -29.59 -29.41 -19.01
CA GLN A 92 -28.91 -30.69 -19.29
C GLN A 92 -27.64 -30.85 -18.46
N CYS A 93 -26.86 -29.78 -18.27
CA CYS A 93 -25.70 -29.81 -17.39
C CYS A 93 -26.10 -30.14 -15.95
N TYR A 94 -27.19 -29.54 -15.44
CA TYR A 94 -27.67 -29.87 -14.10
C TYR A 94 -28.15 -31.32 -13.97
N VAL A 95 -28.73 -31.90 -15.03
CA VAL A 95 -29.08 -33.33 -15.04
C VAL A 95 -27.83 -34.21 -15.03
N MET A 96 -26.80 -33.86 -15.80
CA MET A 96 -25.57 -34.67 -15.92
C MET A 96 -24.63 -34.53 -14.72
N CYS A 97 -24.48 -33.31 -14.19
CA CYS A 97 -23.43 -32.97 -13.25
C CYS A 97 -23.96 -32.42 -11.91
N GLY A 98 -25.27 -32.26 -11.78
CA GLY A 98 -25.91 -31.71 -10.59
C GLY A 98 -25.74 -30.19 -10.43
N PRO A 99 -26.45 -29.58 -9.46
CA PRO A 99 -26.37 -28.13 -9.19
C PRO A 99 -25.13 -27.73 -8.38
N ARG A 100 -24.33 -28.70 -7.93
CA ARG A 100 -23.18 -28.46 -7.04
C ARG A 100 -21.96 -27.97 -7.83
N HIS A 101 -21.06 -27.29 -7.13
CA HIS A 101 -19.75 -26.90 -7.65
C HIS A 101 -18.72 -28.00 -7.44
N ALA A 102 -17.81 -28.17 -8.40
CA ALA A 102 -16.64 -29.06 -8.30
C ALA A 102 -15.48 -28.37 -7.58
N ARG A 103 -14.99 -29.00 -6.52
CA ARG A 103 -13.74 -28.60 -5.89
C ARG A 103 -12.55 -29.05 -6.72
N TYR A 104 -11.45 -28.33 -6.72
CA TYR A 104 -10.20 -28.86 -7.29
C TYR A 104 -9.60 -29.95 -6.38
N PRO A 105 -8.76 -30.86 -6.91
CA PRO A 105 -7.93 -31.73 -6.08
C PRO A 105 -7.12 -30.90 -5.07
N HIS A 106 -6.96 -31.41 -3.84
CA HIS A 106 -6.28 -30.67 -2.76
C HIS A 106 -4.87 -30.20 -3.16
N GLU A 107 -4.12 -31.05 -3.86
CA GLU A 107 -2.78 -30.72 -4.36
C GLU A 107 -2.81 -29.53 -5.33
N ASP A 108 -3.82 -29.46 -6.21
CA ASP A 108 -4.00 -28.34 -7.13
C ASP A 108 -4.38 -27.05 -6.40
N ILE A 109 -5.22 -27.13 -5.35
CA ILE A 109 -5.58 -25.98 -4.52
C ILE A 109 -4.33 -25.41 -3.87
N ILE A 110 -3.53 -26.25 -3.20
CA ILE A 110 -2.28 -25.82 -2.54
C ILE A 110 -1.32 -25.21 -3.56
N ARG A 111 -1.16 -25.85 -4.72
CA ARG A 111 -0.28 -25.38 -5.78
C ARG A 111 -0.72 -24.04 -6.36
N ARG A 112 -2.02 -23.81 -6.51
CA ARG A 112 -2.59 -22.52 -6.96
C ARG A 112 -2.40 -21.44 -5.91
N VAL A 113 -2.74 -21.74 -4.65
CA VAL A 113 -2.54 -20.81 -3.54
C VAL A 113 -1.06 -20.43 -3.45
N ALA A 114 -0.14 -21.39 -3.44
CA ALA A 114 1.30 -21.11 -3.39
C ALA A 114 1.78 -20.28 -4.59
N LEU A 115 1.38 -20.65 -5.80
CA LEU A 115 1.83 -19.99 -7.03
C LEU A 115 1.42 -18.51 -7.10
N TRP A 116 0.27 -18.15 -6.53
CA TRP A 116 -0.29 -16.81 -6.68
C TRP A 116 -0.29 -15.98 -5.42
N LEU A 117 -0.59 -16.58 -4.29
CA LEU A 117 -0.67 -15.88 -3.02
C LEU A 117 0.72 -15.51 -2.50
N VAL A 118 1.74 -16.36 -2.74
CA VAL A 118 3.13 -16.05 -2.32
C VAL A 118 3.67 -14.81 -3.03
N PRO A 119 3.61 -14.67 -4.37
CA PRO A 119 4.05 -13.43 -5.03
C PRO A 119 3.27 -12.19 -4.58
N ILE A 120 1.95 -12.31 -4.38
CA ILE A 120 1.13 -11.20 -3.85
C ILE A 120 1.61 -10.80 -2.45
N PHE A 121 1.84 -11.76 -1.55
CA PHE A 121 2.37 -11.47 -0.22
C PHE A 121 3.79 -10.93 -0.24
N MET A 122 4.63 -11.38 -1.17
CA MET A 122 5.97 -10.81 -1.36
C MET A 122 5.89 -9.33 -1.77
N LEU A 123 4.97 -8.97 -2.69
CA LEU A 123 4.72 -7.57 -3.04
C LEU A 123 4.23 -6.77 -1.83
N VAL A 124 3.22 -7.28 -1.12
CA VAL A 124 2.65 -6.60 0.07
C VAL A 124 3.71 -6.45 1.18
N GLY A 125 4.54 -7.47 1.41
CA GLY A 125 5.63 -7.40 2.39
C GLY A 125 6.76 -6.42 2.01
N ASN A 126 6.76 -5.94 0.77
CA ASN A 126 7.62 -4.86 0.28
C ASN A 126 6.94 -3.48 0.29
N PHE A 127 5.66 -3.40 0.62
CA PHE A 127 5.01 -2.13 0.91
C PHE A 127 5.70 -1.47 2.11
N GLN A 128 5.87 -0.15 2.09
CA GLN A 128 6.46 0.56 3.22
C GLN A 128 5.48 0.61 4.38
N PHE A 129 5.83 -0.13 5.44
CA PHE A 129 5.09 -0.10 6.68
C PHE A 129 5.81 0.78 7.70
N PRO A 130 5.07 1.65 8.39
CA PRO A 130 5.61 2.39 9.50
C PRO A 130 6.05 1.44 10.64
N PRO A 131 7.11 1.78 11.40
CA PRO A 131 7.60 0.96 12.52
C PRO A 131 6.71 1.09 13.77
N LEU A 132 5.41 0.87 13.62
CA LEU A 132 4.38 1.03 14.67
C LEU A 132 3.94 -0.30 15.32
N GLY A 133 4.66 -1.39 15.06
CA GLY A 133 4.29 -2.73 15.51
C GLY A 133 3.41 -3.49 14.51
N SER A 134 3.26 -4.79 14.73
CA SER A 134 2.63 -5.73 13.80
C SER A 134 1.15 -5.44 13.54
N LEU A 135 0.39 -5.07 14.58
CA LEU A 135 -1.04 -4.77 14.46
C LEU A 135 -1.30 -3.57 13.54
N ASN A 136 -0.46 -2.53 13.63
CA ASN A 136 -0.57 -1.36 12.78
C ASN A 136 -0.17 -1.67 11.33
N SER A 137 0.90 -2.45 11.12
CA SER A 137 1.24 -2.96 9.79
C SER A 137 0.12 -3.80 9.19
N PHE A 138 -0.57 -4.60 10.00
CA PHE A 138 -1.72 -5.39 9.58
C PHE A 138 -2.90 -4.51 9.13
N PHE A 139 -3.26 -3.46 9.88
CA PHE A 139 -4.30 -2.52 9.45
C PHE A 139 -3.94 -1.77 8.17
N ILE A 140 -2.66 -1.47 7.93
CA ILE A 140 -2.21 -0.85 6.68
C ILE A 140 -2.34 -1.84 5.51
N ALA A 141 -1.99 -3.12 5.73
CA ALA A 141 -2.19 -4.15 4.73
C ALA A 141 -3.69 -4.35 4.43
N ILE A 142 -4.55 -4.33 5.45
CA ILE A 142 -6.01 -4.35 5.27
C ILE A 142 -6.48 -3.14 4.46
N HIS A 143 -6.03 -1.93 4.78
CA HIS A 143 -6.40 -0.73 4.03
C HIS A 143 -5.93 -0.81 2.57
N LEU A 144 -4.73 -1.33 2.33
CA LEU A 144 -4.19 -1.55 0.99
C LEU A 144 -5.10 -2.46 0.16
N PHE A 145 -5.64 -3.54 0.73
CA PHE A 145 -6.58 -4.44 0.03
C PHE A 145 -8.01 -3.89 -0.05
N GLY A 146 -8.51 -3.26 1.02
CA GLY A 146 -9.88 -2.76 1.12
C GLY A 146 -10.12 -1.46 0.35
N ASP A 147 -9.11 -0.61 0.23
CA ASP A 147 -9.18 0.69 -0.45
C ASP A 147 -7.85 1.03 -1.18
N PRO A 148 -7.52 0.29 -2.26
CA PRO A 148 -6.28 0.49 -3.00
C PRO A 148 -6.20 1.85 -3.68
N ILE A 149 -7.36 2.39 -4.12
CA ILE A 149 -7.44 3.71 -4.76
C ILE A 149 -7.06 4.79 -3.74
N HIS A 150 -7.66 4.79 -2.54
CA HIS A 150 -7.31 5.75 -1.50
C HIS A 150 -5.86 5.61 -1.04
N THR A 151 -5.34 4.38 -0.97
CA THR A 151 -3.94 4.11 -0.62
C THR A 151 -2.98 4.77 -1.62
N VAL A 152 -3.15 4.50 -2.92
CA VAL A 152 -2.31 5.11 -3.98
C VAL A 152 -2.52 6.62 -4.03
N TYR A 153 -3.76 7.10 -3.85
CA TYR A 153 -4.07 8.52 -3.82
C TYR A 153 -3.35 9.25 -2.67
N SER A 154 -3.34 8.67 -1.47
CA SER A 154 -2.65 9.22 -0.30
C SER A 154 -1.15 9.36 -0.57
N LEU A 155 -0.53 8.34 -1.17
CA LEU A 155 0.89 8.36 -1.55
C LEU A 155 1.20 9.45 -2.59
N LEU A 156 0.37 9.56 -3.63
CA LEU A 156 0.54 10.59 -4.67
C LEU A 156 0.35 12.01 -4.12
N VAL A 157 -0.62 12.21 -3.21
CA VAL A 157 -0.84 13.50 -2.52
C VAL A 157 0.38 13.88 -1.69
N LYS A 158 0.97 12.93 -0.96
CA LYS A 158 2.21 13.16 -0.19
C LYS A 158 3.35 13.61 -1.10
N LEU A 159 3.59 12.90 -2.20
CA LEU A 159 4.64 13.28 -3.17
C LEU A 159 4.40 14.65 -3.81
N GLU A 160 3.14 15.00 -4.06
CA GLU A 160 2.75 16.31 -4.58
C GLU A 160 2.97 17.43 -3.55
N ILE A 161 2.72 17.18 -2.25
CA ILE A 161 3.03 18.14 -1.18
C ILE A 161 4.54 18.34 -1.09
N SER A 162 5.34 17.27 -1.08
CA SER A 162 6.80 17.36 -1.09
C SER A 162 7.29 18.18 -2.29
N ARG A 163 6.70 17.95 -3.46
CA ARG A 163 7.02 18.70 -4.68
C ARG A 163 6.71 20.20 -4.55
N ARG A 164 5.55 20.55 -3.96
CA ARG A 164 5.13 21.96 -3.79
C ARG A 164 5.98 22.68 -2.77
N ILE A 165 6.32 22.02 -1.66
CA ILE A 165 7.22 22.55 -0.64
C ILE A 165 8.62 22.76 -1.24
N HIS A 166 9.15 21.78 -1.97
CA HIS A 166 10.41 21.91 -2.70
C HIS A 166 10.36 23.08 -3.70
N ALA A 167 9.28 23.20 -4.48
CA ALA A 167 9.16 24.29 -5.45
C ALA A 167 9.17 25.67 -4.77
N ARG A 168 8.50 25.81 -3.63
CA ARG A 168 8.44 27.08 -2.89
C ARG A 168 9.78 27.44 -2.23
N TRP A 169 10.48 26.49 -1.64
CA TRP A 169 11.76 26.78 -1.00
C TRP A 169 12.91 26.92 -1.99
N VAL A 170 12.97 26.06 -3.03
CA VAL A 170 14.15 25.94 -3.90
C VAL A 170 13.97 26.64 -5.25
N ILE A 171 12.78 26.58 -5.85
CA ILE A 171 12.53 27.15 -7.20
C ILE A 171 12.06 28.61 -7.11
N SER A 172 11.36 28.96 -6.04
CA SER A 172 10.89 30.34 -5.77
C SER A 172 11.37 30.80 -4.40
N PRO A 173 12.70 30.82 -4.19
CA PRO A 173 13.29 31.03 -2.88
C PRO A 173 12.91 32.40 -2.28
N PRO A 174 12.97 32.56 -0.94
CA PRO A 174 12.87 33.88 -0.31
C PRO A 174 13.86 34.88 -0.92
N PRO A 175 13.51 36.18 -1.01
CA PRO A 175 14.46 37.20 -1.42
C PRO A 175 15.66 37.20 -0.48
N ILE A 176 16.86 37.37 -1.04
CA ILE A 176 18.09 37.52 -0.27
C ILE A 176 18.02 38.88 0.44
N ARG A 177 18.30 38.91 1.75
CA ARG A 177 18.49 40.18 2.47
C ARG A 177 19.94 40.65 2.35
N GLU A 178 20.12 41.96 2.32
CA GLU A 178 21.47 42.56 2.43
C GLU A 178 22.16 42.04 3.70
N GLY A 179 23.38 41.53 3.55
CA GLY A 179 24.16 40.94 4.65
C GLY A 179 24.05 39.42 4.80
N GLU A 180 23.19 38.73 4.04
CA GLU A 180 23.22 37.26 4.00
C GLU A 180 24.46 36.75 3.25
N LEU A 181 25.44 36.24 4.00
CA LEU A 181 26.63 35.61 3.45
C LEU A 181 26.33 34.16 3.04
N TYR A 182 25.90 33.95 1.80
CA TYR A 182 26.08 32.66 1.12
C TYR A 182 27.34 32.75 0.26
N VAL A 183 28.22 31.76 0.33
CA VAL A 183 29.45 31.74 -0.49
C VAL A 183 29.08 31.63 -1.97
N ASP A 184 28.07 30.84 -2.27
CA ASP A 184 27.52 30.69 -3.63
C ASP A 184 26.01 30.36 -3.64
N GLU A 185 25.39 30.48 -4.82
CA GLU A 185 23.97 30.17 -5.03
C GLU A 185 23.65 28.67 -4.85
N ASN A 186 24.64 27.78 -4.96
CA ASN A 186 24.44 26.34 -4.72
C ASN A 186 24.31 26.04 -3.23
N GLU A 187 25.10 26.70 -2.37
CA GLU A 187 25.02 26.63 -0.93
C GLU A 187 23.66 27.13 -0.45
N ARG A 188 23.20 28.26 -1.00
CA ARG A 188 21.85 28.77 -0.74
C ARG A 188 20.78 27.74 -1.13
N LYS A 189 20.87 27.15 -2.33
CA LYS A 189 19.93 26.10 -2.77
C LYS A 189 19.95 24.87 -1.86
N ARG A 190 21.13 24.46 -1.37
CA ARG A 190 21.26 23.36 -0.40
C ARG A 190 20.58 23.70 0.92
N ALA A 191 20.87 24.87 1.50
CA ALA A 191 20.23 25.32 2.73
C ALA A 191 18.69 25.36 2.62
N LEU A 192 18.16 25.87 1.50
CA LEU A 192 16.72 25.93 1.27
C LEU A 192 16.11 24.54 1.03
N ARG A 193 16.84 23.61 0.42
CA ARG A 193 16.44 22.20 0.29
C ARG A 193 16.37 21.51 1.66
N ASP A 194 17.29 21.83 2.57
CA ASP A 194 17.31 21.28 3.93
C ASP A 194 16.10 21.76 4.73
N ILE A 195 15.80 23.06 4.67
CA ILE A 195 14.57 23.63 5.24
C ILE A 195 13.33 22.96 4.62
N ALA A 196 13.30 22.76 3.31
CA ALA A 196 12.20 22.08 2.63
C ALA A 196 12.02 20.63 3.13
N THR A 197 13.13 19.92 3.36
CA THR A 197 13.14 18.53 3.88
C THR A 197 12.53 18.47 5.28
N VAL A 198 12.95 19.37 6.18
CA VAL A 198 12.37 19.50 7.53
C VAL A 198 10.89 19.92 7.45
N ASN A 199 10.50 20.76 6.49
CA ASN A 199 9.11 21.16 6.32
C ASN A 199 8.20 20.00 5.90
N VAL A 200 8.69 19.12 5.00
CA VAL A 200 7.95 17.91 4.60
C VAL A 200 7.81 16.91 5.75
N LEU A 201 8.76 16.85 6.69
CA LEU A 201 8.66 15.99 7.88
C LEU A 201 7.38 16.24 8.66
N PHE A 202 6.91 17.49 8.73
CA PHE A 202 5.66 17.81 9.42
C PHE A 202 4.45 17.11 8.78
N ASP A 203 4.44 16.93 7.45
CA ASP A 203 3.38 16.17 6.75
C ASP A 203 3.36 14.70 7.22
N GLU A 204 4.54 14.14 7.49
CA GLU A 204 4.67 12.74 7.89
C GLU A 204 4.10 12.45 9.28
N TRP A 205 3.91 13.47 10.13
CA TRP A 205 3.31 13.33 11.46
C TRP A 205 1.88 13.82 11.53
N ASN A 206 1.20 13.82 10.38
CA ASN A 206 -0.18 14.26 10.26
C ASN A 206 -0.37 15.74 10.66
N TYR A 207 0.71 16.51 10.69
CA TYR A 207 0.61 17.95 10.70
C TYR A 207 0.31 18.40 9.27
N SER A 208 -0.54 19.40 9.13
CA SER A 208 -0.73 20.03 7.84
C SER A 208 0.59 20.72 7.47
N ALA A 209 1.48 20.07 6.71
CA ALA A 209 2.70 20.74 6.23
C ALA A 209 2.35 22.00 5.43
N VAL A 210 1.18 21.99 4.81
CA VAL A 210 0.56 23.15 4.18
C VAL A 210 0.32 24.31 5.18
N GLY A 211 -0.07 24.01 6.41
CA GLY A 211 -0.25 24.97 7.51
C GLY A 211 1.03 25.30 8.29
N VAL A 212 2.01 24.38 8.34
CA VAL A 212 3.33 24.63 8.96
C VAL A 212 4.23 25.44 8.04
N TYR A 213 4.14 25.25 6.72
CA TYR A 213 4.87 26.03 5.72
C TYR A 213 4.89 27.55 5.99
N PRO A 214 3.75 28.24 6.12
CA PRO A 214 3.75 29.69 6.37
C PRO A 214 4.29 30.08 7.76
N GLN A 215 4.30 29.17 8.74
CA GLN A 215 4.91 29.44 10.06
C GLN A 215 6.44 29.36 9.96
N MET A 216 6.94 28.28 9.36
CA MET A 216 8.36 28.08 9.12
C MET A 216 8.94 29.14 8.18
N ARG A 217 8.15 29.59 7.20
CA ARG A 217 8.52 30.72 6.35
C ARG A 217 8.61 32.04 7.12
N ARG A 218 7.62 32.34 7.97
CA ARG A 218 7.65 33.54 8.83
C ARG A 218 8.80 33.52 9.83
N LEU A 219 9.12 32.34 10.37
CA LEU A 219 10.29 32.14 11.23
C LEU A 219 11.57 32.46 10.46
N PHE A 220 11.78 31.83 9.30
CA PHE A 220 12.94 32.11 8.45
C PHE A 220 13.06 33.59 8.08
N ASP A 221 11.96 34.23 7.69
CA ASP A 221 11.93 35.65 7.34
C ASP A 221 12.15 36.57 8.57
N ARG A 222 11.90 36.12 9.81
CA ARG A 222 12.13 36.94 11.00
C ARG A 222 13.57 36.88 11.51
N LEU A 223 14.18 35.71 11.40
CA LEU A 223 15.54 35.51 11.89
C LEU A 223 16.53 36.33 11.06
N GLU A 224 17.49 36.96 11.72
CA GLU A 224 18.54 37.77 11.11
C GLU A 224 19.89 37.42 11.72
N GLY A 225 20.98 37.73 11.00
CA GLY A 225 22.35 37.51 11.44
C GLY A 225 22.62 36.08 11.93
N GLU A 226 23.24 35.97 13.10
CA GLU A 226 23.64 34.71 13.72
C GLU A 226 22.46 33.75 13.95
N LYS A 227 21.30 34.27 14.36
CA LYS A 227 20.11 33.43 14.61
C LYS A 227 19.63 32.70 13.35
N ARG A 228 19.70 33.37 12.19
CA ARG A 228 19.35 32.74 10.91
C ARG A 228 20.37 31.67 10.52
N ILE A 229 21.66 31.93 10.74
CA ILE A 229 22.73 30.96 10.48
C ILE A 229 22.51 29.71 11.35
N ASN A 230 22.21 29.89 12.64
CA ASN A 230 21.90 28.80 13.57
C ASN A 230 20.66 28.01 13.12
N PHE A 231 19.59 28.67 12.69
CA PHE A 231 18.41 28.00 12.14
C PHE A 231 18.72 27.16 10.89
N ILE A 232 19.54 27.68 9.98
CA ILE A 232 19.96 26.95 8.77
C ILE A 232 20.84 25.76 9.14
N ALA A 233 21.75 25.92 10.11
CA ALA A 233 22.60 24.85 10.61
C ALA A 233 21.75 23.74 11.26
N ALA A 234 20.81 24.10 12.13
CA ALA A 234 19.83 23.20 12.74
C ALA A 234 19.04 22.42 11.68
N CYS A 235 18.53 23.12 10.66
CA CYS A 235 17.81 22.48 9.55
C CYS A 235 18.71 21.56 8.70
N ARG A 236 19.98 21.92 8.49
CA ARG A 236 20.95 21.12 7.74
C ARG A 236 21.24 19.81 8.46
N GLU A 237 21.52 19.88 9.75
CA GLU A 237 21.75 18.72 10.61
C GLU A 237 20.50 17.83 10.69
N ALA A 238 19.35 18.44 10.93
CA ALA A 238 18.05 17.77 10.92
C ALA A 238 17.79 17.04 9.60
N ALA A 239 17.92 17.74 8.46
CA ALA A 239 17.73 17.15 7.15
C ALA A 239 18.74 16.02 6.85
N HIS A 240 19.97 16.11 7.39
CA HIS A 240 20.93 15.01 7.34
C HIS A 240 20.45 13.79 8.13
N LYS A 241 20.12 13.96 9.41
CA LYS A 241 19.56 12.89 10.27
C LYS A 241 18.31 12.25 9.66
N LEU A 242 17.45 13.05 9.02
CA LEU A 242 16.24 12.57 8.34
C LEU A 242 16.52 11.81 7.04
N SER A 243 17.49 12.27 6.26
CA SER A 243 17.90 11.58 5.02
C SER A 243 18.55 10.23 5.35
N ASP A 244 19.44 10.21 6.35
CA ASP A 244 20.15 9.01 6.79
C ASP A 244 19.22 7.97 7.44
N SER A 245 18.22 8.43 8.21
CA SER A 245 17.23 7.52 8.83
C SER A 245 16.15 7.00 7.87
N ARG A 246 16.12 7.47 6.61
CA ARG A 246 15.15 7.02 5.61
C ARG A 246 15.65 5.74 4.93
N VAL A 247 14.88 4.67 5.06
CA VAL A 247 15.22 3.39 4.43
C VAL A 247 14.78 3.40 2.96
N ASN A 248 15.74 3.23 2.04
CA ASN A 248 15.47 3.04 0.63
C ASN A 248 15.43 1.55 0.29
N ASP A 249 14.23 0.94 0.33
CA ASP A 249 14.03 -0.47 -0.07
C ASP A 249 13.73 -0.59 -1.59
N SER A 250 14.17 0.34 -2.44
CA SER A 250 13.86 0.33 -3.89
C SER A 250 14.33 -0.94 -4.59
N LEU A 251 15.57 -1.38 -4.36
CA LEU A 251 16.11 -2.62 -4.96
C LEU A 251 15.27 -3.84 -4.55
N ARG A 252 14.97 -3.97 -3.26
CA ARG A 252 14.15 -5.07 -2.71
C ARG A 252 12.75 -5.07 -3.33
N THR A 253 12.19 -3.87 -3.53
CA THR A 253 10.90 -3.67 -4.17
C THR A 253 10.91 -4.10 -5.64
N TRP A 254 11.94 -3.71 -6.40
CA TRP A 254 12.10 -4.14 -7.79
C TRP A 254 12.30 -5.66 -7.92
N LEU A 255 13.03 -6.28 -6.99
CA LEU A 255 13.15 -7.74 -6.93
C LEU A 255 11.79 -8.41 -6.68
N ALA A 256 10.95 -7.85 -5.80
CA ALA A 256 9.61 -8.36 -5.56
C ALA A 256 8.69 -8.21 -6.79
N VAL A 257 8.76 -7.07 -7.48
CA VAL A 257 8.04 -6.85 -8.76
C VAL A 257 8.51 -7.83 -9.83
N GLY A 258 9.83 -8.03 -9.97
CA GLY A 258 10.41 -9.01 -10.87
C GLY A 258 9.94 -10.44 -10.54
N GLY A 259 9.95 -10.81 -9.26
CA GLY A 259 9.45 -12.11 -8.79
C GLY A 259 7.96 -12.32 -9.10
N TYR A 260 7.14 -11.28 -8.97
CA TYR A 260 5.72 -11.33 -9.38
C TYR A 260 5.56 -11.55 -10.89
N ILE A 261 6.32 -10.82 -11.72
CA ILE A 261 6.30 -10.98 -13.18
C ILE A 261 6.74 -12.39 -13.58
N VAL A 262 7.83 -12.89 -12.99
CA VAL A 262 8.30 -14.27 -13.20
C VAL A 262 7.22 -15.27 -12.81
N GLY A 263 6.54 -15.08 -11.68
CA GLY A 263 5.42 -15.94 -11.26
C GLY A 263 4.28 -16.00 -12.28
N VAL A 264 3.89 -14.85 -12.86
CA VAL A 264 2.90 -14.78 -13.95
C VAL A 264 3.39 -15.53 -15.19
N VAL A 265 4.64 -15.32 -15.61
CA VAL A 265 5.22 -15.99 -16.78
C VAL A 265 5.30 -17.51 -16.57
N SER A 266 5.79 -17.96 -15.41
CA SER A 266 5.86 -19.38 -15.06
C SER A 266 4.49 -20.05 -15.08
N ALA A 267 3.44 -19.35 -14.65
CA ALA A 267 2.09 -19.90 -14.73
C ALA A 267 1.59 -20.08 -16.17
N PHE A 268 1.96 -19.18 -17.09
CA PHE A 268 1.69 -19.34 -18.52
C PHE A 268 2.46 -20.51 -19.13
N LEU A 269 3.77 -20.60 -18.87
CA LEU A 269 4.60 -21.70 -19.36
C LEU A 269 4.07 -23.06 -18.89
N LYS A 270 3.72 -23.16 -17.62
CA LYS A 270 3.12 -24.38 -17.07
C LYS A 270 1.75 -24.70 -17.69
N THR A 271 0.97 -23.67 -18.06
CA THR A 271 -0.30 -23.87 -18.77
C THR A 271 -0.07 -24.40 -20.18
N LEU A 272 1.00 -23.96 -20.85
CA LEU A 272 1.41 -24.48 -22.16
C LEU A 272 1.86 -25.95 -22.06
N GLU A 273 2.71 -26.28 -21.08
CA GLU A 273 3.24 -27.64 -20.88
C GLU A 273 2.14 -28.65 -20.50
N SER A 274 1.17 -28.24 -19.69
CA SER A 274 0.08 -29.11 -19.23
C SER A 274 -1.06 -29.31 -20.24
N GLY A 275 -0.87 -28.89 -21.50
CA GLY A 275 -1.88 -29.05 -22.55
C GLY A 275 -3.14 -28.22 -22.30
N ALA A 276 -2.99 -27.04 -21.68
CA ALA A 276 -4.06 -26.07 -21.49
C ALA A 276 -5.28 -26.59 -20.72
N THR A 277 -5.10 -27.18 -19.54
CA THR A 277 -6.28 -27.49 -18.70
C THR A 277 -7.03 -26.19 -18.36
N ASN A 278 -8.34 -26.13 -18.67
CA ASN A 278 -9.25 -24.98 -18.42
C ASN A 278 -9.05 -24.23 -17.09
N PRO A 279 -8.76 -24.86 -15.94
CA PRO A 279 -8.74 -24.12 -14.69
C PRO A 279 -7.56 -23.14 -14.52
N THR A 280 -6.50 -23.18 -15.32
CA THR A 280 -5.33 -22.30 -15.12
C THR A 280 -5.56 -20.84 -15.54
N ALA A 281 -6.25 -20.58 -16.65
CA ALA A 281 -6.50 -19.24 -17.19
C ALA A 281 -7.13 -18.29 -16.19
N HIS A 282 -8.14 -18.79 -15.48
CA HIS A 282 -8.88 -18.01 -14.50
C HIS A 282 -8.05 -17.66 -13.29
N THR A 283 -7.13 -18.56 -12.92
CA THR A 283 -6.24 -18.30 -11.79
C THR A 283 -5.23 -17.23 -12.17
N ILE A 284 -4.74 -17.25 -13.42
CA ILE A 284 -3.93 -16.16 -14.00
C ILE A 284 -4.73 -14.85 -14.02
N ALA A 285 -6.01 -14.87 -14.41
CA ALA A 285 -6.85 -13.67 -14.41
C ALA A 285 -6.99 -13.05 -13.01
N PHE A 286 -7.24 -13.86 -11.98
CA PHE A 286 -7.27 -13.37 -10.60
C PHE A 286 -5.92 -12.85 -10.12
N ALA A 287 -4.80 -13.45 -10.56
CA ALA A 287 -3.49 -12.89 -10.26
C ALA A 287 -3.31 -11.52 -10.92
N LEU A 288 -3.60 -11.39 -12.22
CA LEU A 288 -3.53 -10.13 -12.96
C LEU A 288 -4.45 -9.05 -12.38
N LEU A 289 -5.56 -9.42 -11.74
CA LEU A 289 -6.41 -8.49 -10.99
C LEU A 289 -5.64 -7.75 -9.90
N TYR A 290 -4.62 -8.36 -9.28
CA TYR A 290 -3.77 -7.76 -8.26
C TYR A 290 -2.51 -7.08 -8.82
N SER A 291 -2.37 -6.96 -10.15
CA SER A 291 -1.24 -6.25 -10.77
C SER A 291 -1.18 -4.75 -10.41
N TRP A 292 -2.29 -4.16 -9.92
CA TRP A 292 -2.29 -2.80 -9.36
C TRP A 292 -1.39 -2.65 -8.11
N LEU A 293 -1.02 -3.74 -7.45
CA LEU A 293 -0.04 -3.71 -6.35
C LEU A 293 1.33 -3.25 -6.82
N ILE A 294 1.69 -3.45 -8.09
CA ILE A 294 2.98 -3.04 -8.64
C ILE A 294 3.19 -1.53 -8.45
N PRO A 295 2.34 -0.63 -8.98
CA PRO A 295 2.51 0.80 -8.74
C PRO A 295 2.34 1.18 -7.27
N ALA A 296 1.43 0.55 -6.53
CA ALA A 296 1.23 0.87 -5.11
C ALA A 296 2.51 0.64 -4.28
N VAL A 297 3.16 -0.52 -4.45
CA VAL A 297 4.38 -0.89 -3.72
C VAL A 297 5.57 -0.07 -4.19
N VAL A 298 5.75 0.17 -5.49
CA VAL A 298 6.87 0.98 -6.00
C VAL A 298 6.75 2.44 -5.56
N ILE A 299 5.57 3.03 -5.63
CA ILE A 299 5.35 4.40 -5.16
C ILE A 299 5.51 4.47 -3.64
N SER A 300 5.03 3.48 -2.89
CA SER A 300 5.24 3.37 -1.44
C SER A 300 6.73 3.29 -1.09
N ALA A 301 7.50 2.46 -1.77
CA ALA A 301 8.96 2.36 -1.61
C ALA A 301 9.70 3.64 -2.01
N SER A 302 9.21 4.35 -3.02
CA SER A 302 9.77 5.65 -3.45
C SER A 302 9.49 6.74 -2.44
N VAL A 303 8.29 6.76 -1.85
CA VAL A 303 8.01 7.58 -0.67
C VAL A 303 8.98 7.18 0.43
N GLY A 304 9.27 5.89 0.63
CA GLY A 304 10.17 5.42 1.69
C GLY A 304 9.55 5.65 3.07
N GLY A 305 10.30 5.39 4.14
CA GLY A 305 9.86 5.65 5.51
C GLY A 305 11.04 5.74 6.47
N PHE A 306 10.78 6.29 7.67
CA PHE A 306 11.79 6.35 8.72
C PHE A 306 11.95 4.99 9.39
N ALA A 307 13.20 4.60 9.67
CA ALA A 307 13.51 3.38 10.42
C ALA A 307 12.85 3.36 11.81
N SER A 308 12.63 4.53 12.41
CA SER A 308 11.98 4.69 13.71
C SER A 308 11.10 5.95 13.73
N THR A 309 9.92 5.84 14.33
CA THR A 309 9.05 7.00 14.58
C THR A 309 9.67 8.02 15.54
N ARG A 310 10.67 7.58 16.33
CA ARG A 310 11.38 8.43 17.30
C ARG A 310 12.44 9.29 16.62
N ALA A 311 12.99 8.85 15.49
CA ALA A 311 14.07 9.57 14.79
C ALA A 311 13.60 10.97 14.37
N GLY A 312 12.48 11.05 13.65
CA GLY A 312 11.90 12.33 13.32
C GLY A 312 11.57 13.17 14.56
N ARG A 313 10.91 12.57 15.57
CA ARG A 313 10.50 13.29 16.80
C ARG A 313 11.65 13.89 17.55
N ARG A 314 12.77 13.18 17.62
CA ARG A 314 14.01 13.67 18.18
C ARG A 314 14.52 14.86 17.37
N VAL A 315 14.57 14.75 16.04
CA VAL A 315 15.04 15.85 15.16
C VAL A 315 14.23 17.13 15.34
N ILE A 316 12.90 17.08 15.41
CA ILE A 316 12.12 18.32 15.62
C ILE A 316 12.36 18.91 17.01
N ARG A 317 12.47 18.07 18.05
CA ARG A 317 12.76 18.55 19.40
C ARG A 317 14.14 19.17 19.52
N GLU A 318 15.15 18.60 18.85
CA GLU A 318 16.49 19.19 18.80
C GLU A 318 16.45 20.59 18.16
N ILE A 319 15.71 20.77 17.05
CA ILE A 319 15.51 22.09 16.45
C ILE A 319 14.77 23.04 17.39
N GLU A 320 13.73 22.56 18.07
CA GLU A 320 12.94 23.34 19.04
C GLU A 320 13.79 23.78 20.24
N ASP A 321 14.61 22.87 20.78
CA ASP A 321 15.52 23.13 21.90
C ASP A 321 16.62 24.13 21.51
N GLU A 322 17.17 24.03 20.29
CA GLU A 322 18.15 24.98 19.75
C GLU A 322 17.56 26.37 19.50
N LEU A 323 16.26 26.45 19.20
CA LEU A 323 15.57 27.70 18.86
C LEU A 323 14.65 28.18 19.98
N LYS A 324 14.79 27.69 21.20
CA LYS A 324 13.83 27.82 22.31
C LYS A 324 13.17 29.20 22.44
N ASP A 325 13.93 30.28 22.29
CA ASP A 325 13.44 31.66 22.43
C ASP A 325 12.74 32.21 21.17
N ASP A 326 13.06 31.66 20.00
CA ASP A 326 12.56 32.10 18.69
C ASP A 326 11.54 31.13 18.07
N TRP A 327 11.38 29.91 18.63
CA TRP A 327 10.48 28.89 18.13
C TRP A 327 9.02 29.29 18.33
N MET A 328 8.41 29.80 17.25
CA MET A 328 7.01 30.23 17.25
C MET A 328 6.08 29.28 16.49
N ILE A 329 6.56 28.09 16.13
CA ILE A 329 5.69 27.10 15.50
C ILE A 329 4.81 26.53 16.60
N THR A 330 3.54 26.92 16.60
CA THR A 330 2.55 26.46 17.60
C THR A 330 2.59 24.94 17.66
N ASP A 331 2.64 24.36 18.87
CA ASP A 331 2.58 22.90 19.03
C ASP A 331 1.36 22.41 18.25
N PRO A 332 1.57 21.65 17.17
CA PRO A 332 0.45 21.30 16.32
C PRO A 332 -0.47 20.27 16.99
N ALA A 333 -0.07 19.69 18.13
CA ALA A 333 -0.98 18.98 19.02
C ALA A 333 -2.14 19.89 19.48
N GLU A 334 -1.90 21.19 19.70
CA GLU A 334 -2.97 22.14 20.04
C GLU A 334 -3.87 22.44 18.83
N ILE A 335 -3.30 22.60 17.63
CA ILE A 335 -4.05 22.93 16.41
C ILE A 335 -4.94 21.77 15.96
N THR A 336 -4.46 20.53 16.07
CA THR A 336 -5.11 19.37 15.43
C THR A 336 -6.19 18.74 16.33
N TYR A 337 -6.07 18.84 17.65
CA TYR A 337 -7.00 18.19 18.59
C TYR A 337 -8.13 19.08 19.11
N LEU A 338 -8.14 20.39 18.79
CA LEU A 338 -9.14 21.33 19.31
C LEU A 338 -10.59 21.12 18.78
N SER A 339 -10.83 20.13 17.92
CA SER A 339 -12.15 19.88 17.30
C SER A 339 -12.81 18.55 17.71
N ILE A 340 -12.55 18.06 18.93
CA ILE A 340 -13.23 16.87 19.47
C ILE A 340 -14.62 17.25 19.99
N VAL A 341 -15.65 16.95 19.19
CA VAL A 341 -17.03 16.79 19.68
C VAL A 341 -17.07 15.56 20.60
N ARG A 342 -17.23 15.76 21.91
CA ARG A 342 -17.50 14.69 22.88
C ARG A 342 -18.92 14.18 22.67
N LEU A 343 -19.09 13.08 21.95
CA LEU A 343 -20.35 12.33 21.92
C LEU A 343 -20.40 11.36 23.12
N PRO A 344 -21.50 11.34 23.90
CA PRO A 344 -21.65 10.45 25.05
C PRO A 344 -22.20 9.11 24.57
N LEU A 345 -21.33 8.18 24.17
CA LEU A 345 -21.77 6.81 23.86
C LEU A 345 -20.81 5.75 24.40
N SER A 346 -21.37 5.00 25.36
CA SER A 346 -21.11 3.59 25.70
C SER A 346 -19.86 3.25 26.53
N ASN A 347 -20.12 2.89 27.79
CA ASN A 347 -19.19 2.34 28.80
C ASN A 347 -18.91 0.83 28.65
N GLY A 348 -19.03 0.23 27.46
CA GLY A 348 -18.99 -1.23 27.31
C GLY A 348 -18.02 -1.74 26.24
N PHE A 349 -16.73 -1.83 26.59
CA PHE A 349 -15.56 -2.50 25.96
C PHE A 349 -14.36 -1.55 25.84
N ILE A 350 -13.72 -1.27 26.97
CA ILE A 350 -12.51 -0.44 27.01
C ILE A 350 -11.29 -1.36 26.86
N LEU A 351 -10.83 -1.56 25.62
CA LEU A 351 -9.42 -1.91 25.39
C LEU A 351 -8.60 -0.73 25.94
N LYS A 352 -8.00 -0.90 27.13
CA LYS A 352 -7.23 0.15 27.84
C LYS A 352 -6.06 0.75 27.03
N ASP A 353 -5.72 0.19 25.87
CA ASP A 353 -4.54 0.56 25.07
C ASP A 353 -4.84 1.41 23.82
N PHE A 354 -6.06 1.95 23.68
CA PHE A 354 -6.39 2.84 22.55
C PHE A 354 -5.61 4.17 22.56
N THR A 355 -5.05 4.61 23.68
CA THR A 355 -4.17 5.79 23.75
C THR A 355 -2.85 5.56 23.01
N THR A 356 -2.38 4.31 22.98
CA THR A 356 -1.20 3.88 22.20
C THR A 356 -1.53 3.86 20.70
N LEU A 357 -2.74 3.38 20.34
CA LEU A 357 -3.25 3.47 18.97
C LEU A 357 -3.45 4.93 18.53
N GLU A 358 -3.82 5.81 19.46
CA GLU A 358 -4.00 7.22 19.23
C GLU A 358 -2.70 7.98 18.96
N LYS A 359 -1.65 7.67 19.74
CA LYS A 359 -0.28 8.11 19.43
C LYS A 359 0.26 7.49 18.13
N SER A 360 -0.32 6.38 17.67
CA SER A 360 0.00 5.77 16.38
C SER A 360 -0.73 6.45 15.20
N PHE A 361 -1.84 7.15 15.45
CA PHE A 361 -2.67 7.79 14.41
C PHE A 361 -1.99 8.94 13.69
N SER A 362 -1.11 9.70 14.36
CA SER A 362 -0.27 10.71 13.68
C SER A 362 0.64 10.09 12.62
N PHE A 363 0.86 8.77 12.67
CA PHE A 363 1.81 8.06 11.82
C PHE A 363 1.12 7.16 10.78
N PHE A 364 -0.16 6.81 10.95
CA PHE A 364 -0.98 6.22 9.88
C PHE A 364 -1.21 7.19 8.70
N GLY A 365 -1.23 8.49 9.02
CA GLY A 365 -1.45 9.62 8.10
C GLY A 365 -0.54 9.66 6.87
N SER A 366 0.65 9.05 6.96
CA SER A 366 1.78 9.37 6.10
C SER A 366 2.14 8.31 5.05
N TYR A 367 1.51 7.13 5.05
CA TYR A 367 1.88 6.05 4.11
C TYR A 367 0.70 5.43 3.36
N SER A 368 -0.47 5.28 3.96
CA SER A 368 -1.60 4.61 3.28
C SER A 368 -2.94 5.31 3.46
N PHE A 369 -3.13 6.06 4.55
CA PHE A 369 -4.39 6.71 4.84
C PHE A 369 -4.16 8.18 5.19
N ARG A 370 -4.80 9.10 4.47
CA ARG A 370 -4.75 10.54 4.77
C ARG A 370 -6.16 11.12 4.91
N HIS A 371 -6.47 11.69 6.07
CA HIS A 371 -7.77 12.29 6.35
C HIS A 371 -8.02 13.57 5.54
N ASN A 372 -7.01 14.43 5.41
CA ASN A 372 -7.11 15.70 4.72
C ASN A 372 -6.30 15.68 3.42
N MET A 373 -6.99 15.48 2.31
CA MET A 373 -6.43 15.47 0.95
C MET A 373 -6.33 16.87 0.32
N SER A 374 -6.53 17.94 1.11
CA SER A 374 -6.45 19.30 0.59
C SER A 374 -5.01 19.66 0.20
N LEU A 375 -4.80 19.96 -1.07
CA LEU A 375 -3.56 20.56 -1.57
C LEU A 375 -3.62 22.10 -1.57
N LYS A 376 -4.63 22.72 -0.94
CA LYS A 376 -4.77 24.18 -0.92
C LYS A 376 -3.74 24.79 0.01
N PHE A 377 -2.60 25.21 -0.54
CA PHE A 377 -1.70 26.09 0.17
C PHE A 377 -2.29 27.49 0.30
N PRO A 378 -2.00 28.22 1.39
CA PRO A 378 -2.34 29.63 1.46
C PRO A 378 -1.78 30.32 0.21
N SER A 379 -2.61 31.22 -0.34
CA SER A 379 -2.27 31.94 -1.57
C SER A 379 -0.92 32.59 -1.38
N PRO A 380 0.04 32.39 -2.30
CA PRO A 380 1.27 33.15 -2.28
C PRO A 380 0.94 34.64 -2.33
N SER A 381 1.83 35.46 -1.76
CA SER A 381 1.75 36.93 -1.89
C SER A 381 1.65 37.32 -3.38
N ALA A 382 1.04 38.46 -3.70
CA ALA A 382 0.77 38.87 -5.08
C ALA A 382 2.00 38.77 -6.01
N LEU A 383 3.21 39.00 -5.48
CA LEU A 383 4.47 38.89 -6.21
C LEU A 383 4.84 37.44 -6.64
N GLU A 384 4.43 36.44 -5.86
CA GLU A 384 4.80 35.03 -6.04
C GLU A 384 3.78 34.26 -6.91
N THR A 385 2.64 34.88 -7.24
CA THR A 385 1.54 34.28 -8.01
C THR A 385 1.88 34.01 -9.49
N LYS A 386 2.70 34.85 -10.14
CA LYS A 386 2.86 34.79 -11.61
C LYS A 386 3.68 33.58 -12.10
N ARG A 387 4.59 33.03 -11.28
CA ARG A 387 5.49 31.91 -11.68
C ARG A 387 5.05 30.55 -11.14
N THR A 388 4.28 30.52 -10.06
CA THR A 388 3.94 29.28 -9.34
C THR A 388 2.64 28.62 -9.82
N HIS A 389 1.78 29.35 -10.54
CA HIS A 389 0.44 28.86 -10.90
C HIS A 389 0.42 27.75 -11.96
N SER A 390 1.39 27.70 -12.88
CA SER A 390 1.39 26.70 -13.98
C SER A 390 1.77 25.28 -13.54
N TRP A 391 2.26 25.11 -12.30
CA TRP A 391 2.81 23.83 -11.86
C TRP A 391 1.94 23.10 -10.84
N ASN A 392 0.81 23.65 -10.39
CA ASN A 392 -0.03 23.00 -9.39
C ASN A 392 -0.95 21.97 -10.05
N ARG A 393 -0.70 20.68 -9.79
CA ARG A 393 -1.59 19.63 -10.28
C ARG A 393 -2.87 19.63 -9.46
N PRO A 394 -4.05 19.62 -10.10
CA PRO A 394 -5.30 19.60 -9.36
C PRO A 394 -5.53 18.25 -8.67
N ASN A 395 -6.25 18.25 -7.55
CA ASN A 395 -6.54 17.02 -6.78
C ASN A 395 -7.19 15.91 -7.62
N TRP A 396 -8.04 16.27 -8.59
CA TRP A 396 -8.72 15.30 -9.44
C TRP A 396 -7.75 14.55 -10.36
N PHE A 397 -6.64 15.17 -10.76
CA PHE A 397 -5.64 14.52 -11.60
C PHE A 397 -4.91 13.41 -10.84
N LEU A 398 -4.53 13.67 -9.58
CA LEU A 398 -3.95 12.65 -8.71
C LEU A 398 -4.94 11.51 -8.41
N LEU A 399 -6.23 11.83 -8.27
CA LEU A 399 -7.28 10.81 -8.11
C LEU A 399 -7.40 9.95 -9.37
N LEU A 400 -7.40 10.56 -10.56
CA LEU A 400 -7.42 9.83 -11.84
C LEU A 400 -6.22 8.89 -11.96
N LEU A 401 -5.01 9.38 -11.61
CA LEU A 401 -3.81 8.55 -11.57
C LEU A 401 -3.99 7.36 -10.61
N SER A 402 -4.53 7.57 -9.41
CA SER A 402 -4.76 6.47 -8.45
C SER A 402 -5.79 5.43 -8.91
N CYS A 403 -6.80 5.83 -9.69
CA CYS A 403 -7.81 4.92 -10.24
C CYS A 403 -7.27 4.06 -11.39
N ALA A 404 -6.35 4.60 -12.21
CA ALA A 404 -5.93 3.97 -13.45
C ALA A 404 -5.32 2.56 -13.29
N PRO A 405 -4.41 2.28 -12.32
CA PRO A 405 -3.91 0.93 -12.09
C PRO A 405 -5.01 -0.08 -11.78
N VAL A 406 -6.01 0.30 -10.97
CA VAL A 406 -7.11 -0.57 -10.60
C VAL A 406 -8.00 -0.89 -11.80
N ILE A 407 -8.30 0.12 -12.64
CA ILE A 407 -9.06 -0.06 -13.87
C ILE A 407 -8.30 -0.96 -14.86
N ILE A 408 -7.01 -0.71 -15.09
CA ILE A 408 -6.18 -1.52 -16.00
C ILE A 408 -6.14 -2.98 -15.53
N ALA A 409 -5.86 -3.22 -14.25
CA ALA A 409 -5.79 -4.57 -13.68
C ALA A 409 -7.14 -5.31 -13.81
N THR A 410 -8.23 -4.62 -13.47
CA THR A 410 -9.59 -5.18 -13.59
C THR A 410 -9.94 -5.48 -15.03
N PHE A 411 -9.69 -4.54 -15.94
CA PHE A 411 -10.00 -4.71 -17.35
C PHE A 411 -9.22 -5.88 -17.95
N THR A 412 -7.91 -5.99 -17.67
CA THR A 412 -7.09 -7.12 -18.12
C THR A 412 -7.60 -8.45 -17.56
N ALA A 413 -7.91 -8.52 -16.26
CA ALA A 413 -8.43 -9.73 -15.62
C ALA A 413 -9.80 -10.14 -16.17
N ALA A 414 -10.72 -9.17 -16.31
CA ALA A 414 -12.07 -9.39 -16.82
C ALA A 414 -12.05 -9.77 -18.30
N LEU A 415 -11.20 -9.13 -19.12
CA LEU A 415 -11.03 -9.48 -20.53
C LEU A 415 -10.45 -10.88 -20.68
N LEU A 416 -9.44 -11.24 -19.87
CA LEU A 416 -8.88 -12.59 -19.90
C LEU A 416 -9.93 -13.63 -19.50
N SER A 417 -10.74 -13.34 -18.49
CA SER A 417 -11.84 -14.22 -18.05
C SER A 417 -13.00 -14.26 -19.06
N TRP A 418 -13.23 -13.18 -19.79
CA TRP A 418 -14.26 -13.10 -20.84
C TRP A 418 -13.88 -13.93 -22.06
N MET A 419 -12.60 -13.87 -22.45
CA MET A 419 -12.05 -14.59 -23.59
C MET A 419 -11.79 -16.07 -23.30
N HIS A 420 -11.92 -16.49 -22.04
CA HIS A 420 -11.89 -17.89 -21.69
C HIS A 420 -13.23 -18.53 -22.04
N PRO A 421 -13.26 -19.62 -22.80
CA PRO A 421 -14.50 -20.23 -23.21
C PRO A 421 -15.39 -20.79 -22.07
N PRO A 422 -16.72 -20.79 -22.26
CA PRO A 422 -17.42 -20.08 -23.35
C PRO A 422 -17.14 -18.58 -23.29
N ASN A 423 -17.13 -17.88 -24.43
CA ASN A 423 -16.83 -16.45 -24.42
C ASN A 423 -17.99 -15.66 -23.78
N GLY A 424 -17.69 -14.71 -22.89
CA GLY A 424 -18.72 -13.85 -22.29
C GLY A 424 -18.55 -13.48 -20.81
N LEU A 425 -19.61 -12.91 -20.23
CA LEU A 425 -19.68 -12.60 -18.79
C LEU A 425 -20.13 -13.84 -18.02
N GLY A 426 -19.15 -14.51 -17.41
CA GLY A 426 -19.37 -15.55 -16.40
C GLY A 426 -19.31 -14.99 -14.97
N CYS A 427 -19.48 -15.89 -13.99
CA CYS A 427 -19.34 -15.53 -12.57
C CYS A 427 -17.98 -14.90 -12.23
N ARG A 428 -16.91 -15.35 -12.92
CA ARG A 428 -15.53 -14.94 -12.63
C ARG A 428 -15.25 -13.50 -13.05
N SER A 429 -15.57 -13.14 -14.30
CA SER A 429 -15.45 -11.75 -14.78
C SER A 429 -16.40 -10.83 -14.01
N MET A 430 -17.61 -11.30 -13.66
CA MET A 430 -18.52 -10.55 -12.79
C MET A 430 -17.89 -10.26 -11.42
N THR A 431 -17.24 -11.25 -10.80
CA THR A 431 -16.55 -11.06 -9.51
C THR A 431 -15.43 -10.03 -9.60
N GLN A 432 -14.63 -10.07 -10.67
CA GLN A 432 -13.56 -9.09 -10.91
C GLN A 432 -14.12 -7.67 -11.10
N ILE A 433 -15.20 -7.53 -11.85
CA ILE A 433 -15.90 -6.24 -12.02
C ILE A 433 -16.48 -5.77 -10.69
N LEU A 434 -17.08 -6.67 -9.90
CA LEU A 434 -17.61 -6.35 -8.58
C LEU A 434 -16.49 -5.90 -7.62
N PHE A 435 -15.30 -6.52 -7.66
CA PHE A 435 -14.15 -6.07 -6.86
C PHE A 435 -13.80 -4.61 -7.21
N CYS A 436 -13.73 -4.30 -8.50
CA CYS A 436 -13.49 -2.93 -8.96
C CYS A 436 -14.57 -1.96 -8.44
N ILE A 437 -15.85 -2.28 -8.60
CA ILE A 437 -16.95 -1.48 -8.08
C ILE A 437 -16.81 -1.30 -6.56
N THR A 438 -16.51 -2.36 -5.81
CA THR A 438 -16.32 -2.25 -4.35
C THR A 438 -15.15 -1.36 -3.97
N TRP A 439 -14.03 -1.37 -4.71
CA TRP A 439 -12.91 -0.46 -4.46
C TRP A 439 -13.27 1.01 -4.75
N PHE A 440 -14.04 1.29 -5.81
CA PHE A 440 -14.55 2.65 -6.08
C PHE A 440 -15.52 3.13 -5.01
N LEU A 441 -16.45 2.27 -4.58
CA LEU A 441 -17.37 2.57 -3.48
C LEU A 441 -16.63 2.74 -2.15
N SER A 442 -15.58 1.96 -1.92
CA SER A 442 -14.70 2.05 -0.75
C SER A 442 -14.02 3.43 -0.68
N ALA A 443 -13.39 3.86 -1.78
CA ALA A 443 -12.75 5.17 -1.87
C ALA A 443 -13.76 6.32 -1.72
N LEU A 444 -14.94 6.20 -2.32
CA LEU A 444 -16.02 7.17 -2.16
C LEU A 444 -16.51 7.24 -0.71
N PHE A 445 -16.70 6.10 -0.06
CA PHE A 445 -17.09 6.02 1.35
C PHE A 445 -16.03 6.66 2.25
N THR A 446 -14.75 6.38 2.03
CA THR A 446 -13.64 7.01 2.76
C THR A 446 -13.70 8.54 2.61
N LYS A 447 -13.90 9.04 1.38
CA LYS A 447 -14.05 10.49 1.13
C LYS A 447 -15.29 11.10 1.78
N LEU A 448 -16.44 10.44 1.74
CA LEU A 448 -17.69 10.94 2.32
C LEU A 448 -17.63 10.94 3.84
N THR A 449 -17.15 9.84 4.45
CA THR A 449 -17.00 9.75 5.90
C THR A 449 -15.95 10.71 6.44
N GLY A 450 -14.90 11.04 5.68
CA GLY A 450 -13.94 12.07 6.06
C GLY A 450 -14.51 13.49 6.05
N ARG A 451 -15.66 13.71 5.39
CA ARG A 451 -16.42 14.97 5.48
C ARG A 451 -17.39 14.99 6.65
N LEU A 452 -18.00 13.83 6.96
CA LEU A 452 -19.05 13.72 7.98
C LEU A 452 -18.48 13.52 9.39
N PHE A 453 -17.36 12.81 9.50
CA PHE A 453 -16.73 12.44 10.75
C PHE A 453 -15.28 12.94 10.75
N SER A 454 -14.82 13.40 11.91
CA SER A 454 -13.42 13.81 12.10
C SER A 454 -12.70 12.87 13.08
N GLY A 455 -11.36 12.89 13.02
CA GLY A 455 -10.48 12.21 13.97
C GLY A 455 -10.73 10.69 14.06
N LYS A 456 -10.93 10.21 15.28
CA LYS A 456 -10.94 8.77 15.62
C LYS A 456 -12.11 8.03 15.00
N TYR A 457 -13.28 8.67 14.88
CA TYR A 457 -14.49 8.01 14.38
C TYR A 457 -14.38 7.68 12.90
N HIS A 458 -13.91 8.63 12.10
CA HIS A 458 -13.65 8.42 10.68
C HIS A 458 -12.69 7.26 10.46
N LEU A 459 -11.58 7.23 11.19
CA LEU A 459 -10.59 6.17 11.06
C LEU A 459 -11.13 4.79 11.49
N ARG A 460 -11.87 4.70 12.61
CA ARG A 460 -12.50 3.44 13.02
C ARG A 460 -13.46 2.93 11.95
N LEU A 461 -14.26 3.81 11.36
CA LEU A 461 -15.17 3.45 10.26
C LEU A 461 -14.41 2.93 9.04
N VAL A 462 -13.30 3.58 8.68
CA VAL A 462 -12.44 3.15 7.56
C VAL A 462 -11.83 1.78 7.84
N ILE A 463 -11.24 1.56 9.02
CA ILE A 463 -10.66 0.27 9.41
C ILE A 463 -11.71 -0.85 9.37
N VAL A 464 -12.89 -0.62 9.95
CA VAL A 464 -13.98 -1.64 9.95
C VAL A 464 -14.44 -1.95 8.53
N LYS A 465 -14.67 -0.93 7.70
CA LYS A 465 -14.99 -1.11 6.28
C LYS A 465 -13.93 -1.93 5.57
N ASP A 466 -12.67 -1.53 5.69
CA ASP A 466 -11.58 -2.17 4.94
C ASP A 466 -11.34 -3.59 5.40
N LEU A 467 -11.50 -3.87 6.69
CA LEU A 467 -11.43 -5.23 7.23
C LEU A 467 -12.51 -6.12 6.60
N ILE A 468 -13.76 -5.64 6.56
CA ILE A 468 -14.88 -6.38 5.94
C ILE A 468 -14.58 -6.61 4.45
N LEU A 469 -14.19 -5.57 3.71
CA LEU A 469 -13.92 -5.67 2.28
C LEU A 469 -12.72 -6.58 1.98
N ALA A 470 -11.63 -6.47 2.75
CA ALA A 470 -10.45 -7.31 2.59
C ALA A 470 -10.77 -8.79 2.88
N ILE A 471 -11.51 -9.08 3.97
CA ILE A 471 -11.96 -10.45 4.27
C ILE A 471 -12.83 -11.00 3.15
N MET A 472 -13.80 -10.22 2.67
CA MET A 472 -14.68 -10.64 1.57
C MET A 472 -13.88 -10.92 0.30
N GLN A 473 -12.95 -10.05 -0.09
CA GLN A 473 -12.14 -10.21 -1.30
C GLN A 473 -11.21 -11.41 -1.22
N VAL A 474 -10.48 -11.56 -0.11
CA VAL A 474 -9.62 -12.74 0.12
C VAL A 474 -10.46 -14.01 0.14
N GLY A 475 -11.63 -14.00 0.79
CA GLY A 475 -12.57 -15.11 0.79
C GLY A 475 -13.03 -15.51 -0.61
N PHE A 476 -13.44 -14.55 -1.45
CA PHE A 476 -13.84 -14.81 -2.84
C PHE A 476 -12.68 -15.28 -3.72
N MET A 477 -11.47 -14.77 -3.51
CA MET A 477 -10.27 -15.23 -4.20
C MET A 477 -9.94 -16.68 -3.83
N LEU A 478 -9.98 -17.03 -2.53
CA LEU A 478 -9.78 -18.39 -2.06
C LEU A 478 -10.89 -19.33 -2.56
N ALA A 479 -12.15 -18.88 -2.54
CA ALA A 479 -13.26 -19.63 -3.11
C ALA A 479 -13.05 -19.91 -4.60
N ALA A 480 -12.49 -18.95 -5.35
CA ALA A 480 -12.09 -19.15 -6.74
C ALA A 480 -11.04 -20.27 -6.88
N PHE A 481 -10.03 -20.27 -6.01
CA PHE A 481 -8.95 -21.26 -6.00
C PHE A 481 -9.36 -22.64 -5.50
N VAL A 482 -10.43 -22.74 -4.71
CA VAL A 482 -11.03 -24.02 -4.30
C VAL A 482 -11.93 -24.60 -5.40
N GLY A 483 -12.37 -23.79 -6.37
CA GLY A 483 -13.23 -24.22 -7.48
C GLY A 483 -14.70 -23.86 -7.29
N PHE A 484 -15.04 -22.88 -6.45
CA PHE A 484 -16.42 -22.45 -6.23
C PHE A 484 -17.13 -22.02 -7.54
N TYR A 485 -16.38 -21.44 -8.49
CA TYR A 485 -16.90 -21.09 -9.81
C TYR A 485 -16.98 -22.26 -10.80
N ASN A 486 -16.66 -23.49 -10.38
CA ASN A 486 -16.73 -24.68 -11.21
C ASN A 486 -18.12 -25.34 -11.11
N SER A 487 -19.16 -24.61 -11.55
CA SER A 487 -20.55 -25.07 -11.56
C SER A 487 -21.19 -24.86 -12.93
N CYS A 488 -22.22 -25.65 -13.28
CA CYS A 488 -22.96 -25.49 -14.53
C CYS A 488 -23.40 -24.02 -14.76
N PHE A 489 -23.86 -23.34 -13.72
CA PHE A 489 -24.27 -21.92 -13.77
C PHE A 489 -23.14 -20.99 -14.20
N CYS A 490 -21.96 -21.14 -13.60
CA CYS A 490 -20.84 -20.26 -13.89
C CYS A 490 -20.19 -20.55 -15.24
N TRP A 491 -20.21 -21.82 -15.66
CA TRP A 491 -19.73 -22.24 -16.98
C TRP A 491 -20.69 -21.89 -18.11
N SER A 492 -21.98 -21.67 -17.85
CA SER A 492 -22.93 -21.34 -18.90
C SER A 492 -22.91 -19.86 -19.32
N ASN A 493 -22.01 -19.04 -18.75
CA ASN A 493 -21.98 -17.58 -18.91
C ASN A 493 -23.35 -16.93 -18.85
N TYR A 494 -24.08 -17.29 -17.80
CA TYR A 494 -25.48 -16.90 -17.63
C TYR A 494 -25.69 -15.39 -17.81
N PHE A 495 -24.76 -14.54 -17.35
CA PHE A 495 -24.95 -13.09 -17.42
C PHE A 495 -24.91 -12.49 -18.83
N SER A 496 -24.18 -13.10 -19.78
CA SER A 496 -24.11 -12.60 -21.16
C SER A 496 -25.01 -13.35 -22.15
N LEU A 497 -25.24 -14.64 -21.96
CA LEU A 497 -25.89 -15.48 -22.98
C LEU A 497 -27.40 -15.64 -22.77
N THR A 498 -27.92 -15.43 -21.56
CA THR A 498 -29.34 -15.72 -21.24
C THR A 498 -30.33 -14.77 -21.92
N ARG A 499 -29.90 -13.57 -22.35
CA ARG A 499 -30.74 -12.70 -23.22
C ARG A 499 -31.11 -13.35 -24.56
N ARG A 500 -30.41 -14.41 -24.97
CA ARG A 500 -30.69 -15.17 -26.20
C ARG A 500 -31.44 -16.48 -25.95
N GLY A 501 -32.01 -16.66 -24.76
CA GLY A 501 -32.94 -17.74 -24.45
C GLY A 501 -32.32 -19.07 -24.03
N LEU A 502 -30.99 -19.25 -24.13
CA LEU A 502 -30.34 -20.53 -23.82
C LEU A 502 -28.96 -20.29 -23.18
N ALA A 503 -28.80 -20.69 -21.93
CA ALA A 503 -27.51 -20.77 -21.25
C ALA A 503 -26.79 -22.03 -21.77
N ILE A 504 -25.69 -21.82 -22.48
CA ILE A 504 -24.99 -22.85 -23.24
C ILE A 504 -23.59 -23.03 -22.66
N ILE A 505 -23.22 -24.27 -22.41
CA ILE A 505 -21.85 -24.66 -22.10
C ILE A 505 -21.21 -25.10 -23.40
N GLU A 506 -20.12 -24.42 -23.77
CA GLU A 506 -19.34 -24.74 -24.95
C GLU A 506 -18.22 -25.70 -24.55
N VAL A 507 -18.24 -26.92 -25.10
CA VAL A 507 -17.11 -27.84 -24.98
C VAL A 507 -16.07 -27.40 -26.00
N VAL A 508 -14.98 -26.82 -25.51
CA VAL A 508 -13.95 -26.27 -26.38
C VAL A 508 -13.03 -27.35 -26.87
N GLN A 509 -12.85 -27.38 -28.19
CA GLN A 509 -11.89 -28.26 -28.82
C GLN A 509 -10.47 -27.96 -28.29
N PRO A 510 -9.67 -28.97 -27.92
CA PRO A 510 -8.34 -28.78 -27.37
C PRO A 510 -7.43 -27.88 -28.22
N GLN A 511 -7.57 -27.91 -29.55
CA GLN A 511 -6.81 -27.05 -30.47
C GLN A 511 -7.13 -25.57 -30.28
N VAL A 512 -8.41 -25.20 -30.19
CA VAL A 512 -8.83 -23.81 -29.99
C VAL A 512 -8.31 -23.30 -28.64
N LEU A 513 -8.37 -24.13 -27.60
CA LEU A 513 -7.84 -23.79 -26.28
C LEU A 513 -6.32 -23.63 -26.29
N ALA A 514 -5.59 -24.52 -26.97
CA ALA A 514 -4.15 -24.41 -27.15
C ALA A 514 -3.76 -23.12 -27.91
N ASP A 515 -4.49 -22.75 -28.95
CA ASP A 515 -4.27 -21.51 -29.70
C ASP A 515 -4.49 -20.26 -28.83
N MET A 516 -5.52 -20.29 -27.98
CA MET A 516 -5.78 -19.20 -27.02
C MET A 516 -4.69 -19.06 -25.97
N VAL A 517 -4.22 -20.18 -25.41
CA VAL A 517 -3.11 -20.21 -24.45
C VAL A 517 -1.81 -19.75 -25.09
N ARG A 518 -1.55 -20.13 -26.34
CA ARG A 518 -0.29 -19.81 -27.03
C ARG A 518 -0.21 -18.35 -27.44
N MET A 519 -1.33 -17.76 -27.89
CA MET A 519 -1.32 -16.43 -28.49
C MET A 519 -2.14 -15.42 -27.69
N LYS A 520 -3.45 -15.66 -27.50
CA LYS A 520 -4.35 -14.61 -27.03
C LYS A 520 -4.12 -14.24 -25.57
N TRP A 521 -4.02 -15.22 -24.68
CA TRP A 521 -3.91 -14.97 -23.24
C TRP A 521 -2.58 -14.30 -22.84
N PRO A 522 -1.41 -14.74 -23.34
CA PRO A 522 -0.15 -14.05 -23.06
C PRO A 522 -0.14 -12.62 -23.61
N VAL A 523 -0.71 -12.38 -24.79
CA VAL A 523 -0.81 -11.02 -25.36
C VAL A 523 -1.66 -10.12 -24.46
N ILE A 524 -2.84 -10.56 -24.01
CA ILE A 524 -3.68 -9.78 -23.09
C ILE A 524 -2.93 -9.46 -21.79
N ALA A 525 -2.27 -10.46 -21.20
CA ALA A 525 -1.51 -10.27 -19.97
C ALA A 525 -0.32 -9.32 -20.16
N PHE A 526 0.44 -9.47 -21.25
CA PHE A 526 1.59 -8.63 -21.56
C PHE A 526 1.18 -7.18 -21.83
N VAL A 527 0.12 -6.95 -22.60
CA VAL A 527 -0.43 -5.61 -22.84
C VAL A 527 -0.91 -4.99 -21.52
N GLY A 528 -1.61 -5.75 -20.68
CA GLY A 528 -2.06 -5.28 -19.37
C GLY A 528 -0.90 -4.88 -18.44
N LEU A 529 0.12 -5.73 -18.32
CA LEU A 529 1.31 -5.45 -17.51
C LEU A 529 2.14 -4.29 -18.07
N SER A 530 2.24 -4.17 -19.40
CA SER A 530 2.90 -3.04 -20.06
C SER A 530 2.16 -1.73 -19.78
N ALA A 531 0.82 -1.74 -19.82
CA ALA A 531 0.00 -0.60 -19.45
C ALA A 531 0.18 -0.22 -17.96
N GLN A 532 0.30 -1.20 -17.06
CA GLN A 532 0.66 -0.94 -15.65
C GLN A 532 2.04 -0.30 -15.52
N GLY A 533 3.04 -0.82 -16.25
CA GLY A 533 4.39 -0.27 -16.28
C GLY A 533 4.43 1.17 -16.79
N LEU A 534 3.68 1.48 -17.84
CA LEU A 534 3.52 2.84 -18.36
C LEU A 534 2.85 3.76 -17.34
N MET A 535 1.78 3.28 -16.68
CA MET A 535 1.10 4.07 -15.65
C MET A 535 2.01 4.36 -14.45
N LEU A 536 2.79 3.37 -14.02
CA LEU A 536 3.82 3.55 -13.00
C LEU A 536 4.88 4.58 -13.44
N LEU A 537 5.36 4.50 -14.68
CA LEU A 537 6.31 5.49 -15.21
C LEU A 537 5.72 6.90 -15.15
N ILE A 538 4.46 7.09 -15.55
CA ILE A 538 3.76 8.38 -15.46
C ILE A 538 3.68 8.86 -14.01
N MET A 539 3.33 7.99 -13.06
CA MET A 539 3.30 8.32 -11.62
C MET A 539 4.68 8.74 -11.09
N CYS A 540 5.73 8.01 -11.48
CA CYS A 540 7.12 8.32 -11.10
C CYS A 540 7.57 9.65 -11.69
N LEU A 541 7.33 9.90 -12.99
CA LEU A 541 7.63 11.18 -13.65
C LEU A 541 6.87 12.34 -13.00
N CYS A 542 5.60 12.11 -12.64
CA CYS A 542 4.83 13.10 -11.91
C CYS A 542 5.46 13.41 -10.54
N SER A 543 5.95 12.39 -9.86
CA SER A 543 6.45 12.48 -8.49
C SER A 543 7.95 12.80 -8.38
N ALA A 544 8.71 12.74 -9.47
CA ALA A 544 10.18 12.83 -9.48
C ALA A 544 10.72 14.05 -8.72
N LYS A 545 10.12 15.22 -8.91
CA LYS A 545 10.53 16.45 -8.19
C LYS A 545 10.25 16.39 -6.68
N GLY A 546 9.21 15.66 -6.25
CA GLY A 546 8.92 15.44 -4.83
C GLY A 546 9.86 14.41 -4.19
N LEU A 547 10.27 13.40 -4.95
CA LEU A 547 11.23 12.38 -4.52
C LEU A 547 12.64 12.96 -4.30
N LYS A 548 13.05 13.89 -5.17
CA LYS A 548 14.34 14.58 -5.07
C LYS A 548 14.55 15.34 -3.76
N ILE A 549 13.53 15.59 -2.95
CA ILE A 549 13.74 16.33 -1.69
C ILE A 549 14.62 15.54 -0.70
N PHE A 550 14.46 14.22 -0.66
CA PHE A 550 15.15 13.34 0.29
C PHE A 550 16.39 12.64 -0.29
N GLU A 551 16.55 12.66 -1.62
CA GLU A 551 17.62 11.97 -2.33
C GLU A 551 18.95 12.74 -2.23
N ARG A 552 19.81 12.39 -1.28
CA ARG A 552 21.17 12.93 -1.22
C ARG A 552 22.14 11.92 -1.81
N SER A 553 23.13 12.40 -2.57
CA SER A 553 24.21 11.51 -3.03
C SER A 553 25.11 11.16 -1.84
N GLU A 554 25.73 9.98 -1.85
CA GLU A 554 26.69 9.59 -0.81
C GLU A 554 27.85 10.59 -0.69
N ALA A 555 28.28 11.17 -1.83
CA ALA A 555 29.28 12.24 -1.83
C ALA A 555 28.79 13.51 -1.12
N GLU A 556 27.51 13.89 -1.30
CA GLU A 556 26.91 15.01 -0.59
C GLU A 556 26.78 14.73 0.91
N GLN A 557 26.38 13.51 1.29
CA GLN A 557 26.31 13.08 2.69
C GLN A 557 27.70 13.09 3.35
N THR A 558 28.71 12.52 2.69
CA THR A 558 30.09 12.49 3.20
C THR A 558 30.66 13.90 3.38
N ARG A 559 30.37 14.82 2.45
CA ARG A 559 30.80 16.22 2.59
C ARG A 559 30.12 16.90 3.78
N ILE A 560 28.80 16.76 3.93
CA ILE A 560 28.05 17.34 5.05
C ILE A 560 28.55 16.77 6.39
N PHE A 561 28.81 15.47 6.45
CA PHE A 561 29.39 14.85 7.64
C PHE A 561 30.77 15.43 7.97
N GLY A 562 31.63 15.63 6.98
CA GLY A 562 32.92 16.31 7.16
C GLY A 562 32.78 17.74 7.68
N GLU A 563 31.86 18.52 7.12
CA GLU A 563 31.55 19.89 7.56
C GLU A 563 31.06 19.93 9.03
N LEU A 564 30.18 19.00 9.42
CA LEU A 564 29.67 18.88 10.79
C LEU A 564 30.80 18.52 11.78
N MET A 565 31.66 17.56 11.43
CA MET A 565 32.81 17.18 12.27
C MET A 565 33.82 18.32 12.43
N GLU A 566 34.01 19.16 11.41
CA GLU A 566 34.88 20.34 11.51
C GLU A 566 34.27 21.42 12.41
N HIS A 567 32.95 21.62 12.33
CA HIS A 567 32.22 22.54 13.20
C HIS A 567 32.30 22.11 14.66
N GLU A 568 32.08 20.83 14.95
CA GLU A 568 32.21 20.26 16.30
C GLU A 568 33.62 20.48 16.86
N LYS A 569 34.67 20.21 16.08
CA LYS A 569 36.06 20.49 16.47
C LYS A 569 36.31 21.96 16.80
N LYS A 570 35.70 22.89 16.07
CA LYS A 570 35.82 24.34 16.35
C LYS A 570 35.14 24.70 17.68
N ILE A 571 33.99 24.12 17.98
CA ILE A 571 33.31 24.28 19.27
C ILE A 571 34.17 23.71 20.39
N THR A 572 34.65 22.46 20.27
CA THR A 572 35.49 21.83 21.30
C THR A 572 36.76 22.64 21.57
N ARG A 573 37.41 23.19 20.54
CA ARG A 573 38.57 24.07 20.71
C ARG A 573 38.23 25.36 21.45
N LYS A 574 37.11 26.03 21.11
CA LYS A 574 36.66 27.22 21.83
C LYS A 574 36.37 26.92 23.30
N CYS A 575 35.70 25.80 23.60
CA CYS A 575 35.45 25.36 24.97
C CYS A 575 36.75 25.04 25.72
N SER A 576 37.73 24.41 25.07
CA SER A 576 39.03 24.13 25.71
C SER A 576 39.82 25.41 26.02
N VAL A 577 39.77 26.42 25.14
CA VAL A 577 40.43 27.71 25.37
C VAL A 577 39.73 28.46 26.51
N ALA A 578 38.40 28.52 26.51
CA ALA A 578 37.64 29.14 27.60
C ALA A 578 37.86 28.43 28.95
N SER A 579 37.98 27.09 28.95
CA SER A 579 38.32 26.33 30.15
C SER A 579 39.74 26.64 30.64
N SER A 580 40.70 26.80 29.73
CA SER A 580 42.09 27.15 30.07
C SER A 580 42.18 28.55 30.68
N GLU A 581 41.49 29.53 30.09
CA GLU A 581 41.41 30.89 30.63
C GLU A 581 40.74 30.93 32.01
N TYR A 582 39.72 30.08 32.22
CA TYR A 582 39.07 29.96 33.52
C TYR A 582 40.00 29.34 34.58
N THR A 583 40.78 28.31 34.22
CA THR A 583 41.76 27.71 35.14
C THR A 583 42.91 28.67 35.48
N ASP A 584 43.37 29.49 34.54
CA ASP A 584 44.42 30.48 34.79
C ASP A 584 43.91 31.64 35.68
N TYR A 585 42.66 32.06 35.47
CA TYR A 585 42.02 33.08 36.33
C TYR A 585 41.88 32.62 37.78
N TRP A 586 41.54 31.34 38.01
CA TRP A 586 41.45 30.77 39.37
C TRP A 586 42.80 30.38 39.97
N GLY A 587 43.78 30.00 39.14
CA GLY A 587 45.15 29.71 39.58
C GLY A 587 45.87 30.94 40.12
N SER A 588 45.67 32.10 39.48
CA SER A 588 46.34 33.36 39.87
C SER A 588 45.76 33.98 41.16
N ARG A 589 44.52 33.65 41.53
CA ARG A 589 43.87 34.15 42.77
C ARG A 589 44.27 33.40 44.05
N LYS A 590 45.00 32.28 43.95
CA LYS A 590 45.50 31.53 45.12
C LYS A 590 46.83 32.06 45.67
N GLY A 591 47.42 33.11 45.07
CA GLY A 591 48.70 33.69 45.49
C GLY A 591 48.63 34.84 46.52
N SER A 592 47.46 35.32 46.92
CA SER A 592 47.33 36.52 47.76
C SER A 592 46.35 36.41 48.93
N ALA A 593 46.12 35.20 49.45
CA ALA A 593 45.35 34.97 50.67
C ALA A 593 46.25 34.27 51.71
N SER A 594 47.30 34.96 52.15
CA SER A 594 47.88 34.72 53.46
C SER A 594 47.15 35.59 54.48
N GLU A 595 46.77 34.95 55.58
CA GLU A 595 46.27 35.52 56.84
C GLU A 595 44.77 35.86 56.98
N ALA A 596 44.24 35.25 58.05
CA ALA A 596 42.95 35.46 58.72
C ALA A 596 41.69 34.98 57.97
N ASP A 597 41.20 33.78 58.26
CA ASP A 597 40.28 33.60 59.39
C ASP A 597 39.93 32.11 59.58
N ASN A 598 39.99 31.65 60.82
CA ASN A 598 39.68 30.28 61.20
C ASN A 598 38.17 30.17 61.45
N GLY A 599 37.47 29.45 60.56
CA GLY A 599 36.23 28.77 60.95
C GLY A 599 35.00 29.04 60.11
N ARG A 600 34.77 28.18 59.11
CA ARG A 600 33.56 27.33 58.99
C ARG A 600 33.65 26.56 57.67
N LEU A 601 33.90 25.28 57.82
CA LEU A 601 33.89 24.28 56.77
C LEU A 601 32.44 24.10 56.28
N PHE A 602 32.03 24.82 55.23
CA PHE A 602 30.84 24.45 54.45
C PHE A 602 31.26 23.37 53.46
N LEU A 603 30.93 22.12 53.79
CA LEU A 603 30.92 21.00 52.84
C LEU A 603 29.87 21.31 51.77
N LEU A 604 30.32 21.78 50.60
CA LEU A 604 29.51 21.74 49.39
C LEU A 604 29.53 20.30 48.87
N GLU A 605 28.36 19.67 48.87
CA GLU A 605 28.14 18.35 48.28
C GLU A 605 28.52 18.36 46.78
N PRO A 606 29.16 17.28 46.29
CA PRO A 606 29.45 17.15 44.87
C PRO A 606 28.15 16.94 44.09
N VAL A 607 27.85 17.87 43.18
CA VAL A 607 26.85 17.67 42.12
C VAL A 607 27.41 16.60 41.18
N VAL A 608 26.90 15.39 41.33
CA VAL A 608 27.12 14.28 40.39
C VAL A 608 26.39 14.63 39.09
N VAL A 609 27.15 14.94 38.05
CA VAL A 609 26.65 14.97 36.67
C VAL A 609 26.83 13.56 36.14
N GLU A 610 25.75 12.79 36.06
CA GLU A 610 25.72 11.51 35.35
C GLU A 610 25.73 11.78 33.82
N GLU A 611 26.75 11.26 33.14
CA GLU A 611 26.83 11.13 31.67
C GLU A 611 25.96 9.99 31.14
#